data_AF-A0A6P0WWZ3-F1
#
_entry.id   AF-A0A6P0WWZ3-F1
#
_cell.length_a   1.000
_cell.length_b   1.000
_cell.length_c   1.000
_cell.angle_alpha   90.00
_cell.angle_beta   90.00
_cell.angle_gamma   90.00
#
_symmetry.space_group_name_H-M   'P 1'
#
loop_
_entity.id
_entity.type
_entity.pdbx_description
1 polymer ?
#
loop_
_entity_poly.entity_id
_entity_poly.type
_entity_poly.pdbx_seq_one_letter_code
_entity_poly.pdbx_strand_id
1 'polypeptide(L)'
;MYATQKNQLRRLSQQEFDALSALCRLSKNLFNVALYECRQYFFQERKRLSYESNYHICKMNENYRLLNTDIAQQTMRVVDR
;
A
#
# COMPACT_ATOMS: atom_id res chain seq x y z
N MET A 1 -0.25 15.98 -16.72
CA MET A 1 -0.93 14.68 -16.53
C MET A 1 0.16 13.63 -16.43
N TYR A 2 0.35 13.01 -15.26
CA TYR A 2 1.56 12.23 -14.98
C TYR A 2 1.63 10.95 -15.82
N ALA A 3 2.34 11.03 -16.93
CA ALA A 3 2.96 9.86 -17.55
C ALA A 3 3.88 9.20 -16.52
N THR A 4 3.86 7.87 -16.45
CA THR A 4 4.64 7.07 -15.50
C THR A 4 6.07 7.59 -15.32
N GLN A 5 6.45 7.97 -14.10
CA GLN A 5 7.81 8.36 -13.77
C GLN A 5 8.67 7.12 -13.49
N LYS A 6 9.82 7.02 -14.15
CA LYS A 6 10.84 6.00 -13.86
C LYS A 6 12.06 6.70 -13.27
N ASN A 7 12.50 6.27 -12.09
CA ASN A 7 13.71 6.76 -11.46
C ASN A 7 14.83 5.73 -11.62
N GLN A 8 15.99 6.16 -12.17
CA GLN A 8 17.18 5.32 -12.23
C GLN A 8 17.94 5.40 -10.90
N LEU A 9 17.91 4.32 -10.13
CA LEU A 9 18.65 4.21 -8.89
C LEU A 9 20.07 3.75 -9.19
N ARG A 10 21.07 4.59 -8.88
CA ARG A 10 22.49 4.25 -9.02
C ARG A 10 23.03 3.75 -7.68
N ARG A 11 24.08 2.93 -7.71
CA ARG A 11 24.82 2.45 -6.52
C ARG A 11 24.06 1.45 -5.63
N LEU A 12 23.18 0.64 -6.21
CA LEU A 12 22.62 -0.54 -5.55
C LEU A 12 23.26 -1.79 -6.14
N SER A 13 23.55 -2.77 -5.29
CA SER A 13 23.79 -4.15 -5.72
C SER A 13 22.50 -4.74 -6.31
N GLN A 14 22.64 -5.85 -7.06
CA GLN A 14 21.49 -6.57 -7.61
C GLN A 14 20.50 -6.99 -6.51
N GLN A 15 21.02 -7.51 -5.39
CA GLN A 15 20.20 -7.96 -4.26
C GLN A 15 19.41 -6.81 -3.62
N GLU A 16 20.02 -5.63 -3.44
CA GLU A 16 19.34 -4.46 -2.89
C GLU A 16 18.26 -3.93 -3.85
N PHE A 17 18.54 -3.95 -5.15
CA PHE A 17 17.58 -3.55 -6.17
C PHE A 17 16.36 -4.48 -6.19
N ASP A 18 16.57 -5.80 -6.10
CA ASP A 18 15.51 -6.79 -6.07
C ASP A 18 14.67 -6.68 -4.78
N ALA A 19 15.33 -6.48 -3.63
CA ALA A 19 14.65 -6.25 -2.37
C ALA A 19 13.77 -4.98 -2.41
N LEU A 20 14.30 -3.87 -2.93
CA LEU A 20 13.54 -2.64 -3.10
C LEU A 20 12.35 -2.82 -4.05
N SER A 21 12.56 -3.52 -5.16
CA SER A 21 11.49 -3.81 -6.13
C SER A 21 10.37 -4.64 -5.51
N ALA A 22 10.72 -5.64 -4.69
CA ALA A 22 9.75 -6.43 -3.94
C ALA A 22 8.97 -5.57 -2.92
N LEU A 23 9.65 -4.71 -2.16
CA LEU A 23 9.01 -3.80 -1.20
C LEU A 23 8.05 -2.81 -1.89
N CYS A 24 8.46 -2.24 -3.03
CA CYS A 24 7.60 -1.38 -3.85
C CYS A 24 6.34 -2.12 -4.33
N ARG A 25 6.50 -3.39 -4.76
CA ARG A 25 5.37 -4.23 -5.19
C ARG A 25 4.41 -4.50 -4.05
N LEU A 26 4.91 -4.88 -2.87
CA LEU A 26 4.10 -5.11 -1.67
C LEU A 26 3.34 -3.84 -1.27
N SER A 27 4.02 -2.68 -1.28
CA SER A 27 3.39 -1.39 -0.94
C SER A 27 2.29 -1.02 -1.92
N LYS A 28 2.54 -1.13 -3.24
CA LYS A 28 1.52 -0.91 -4.27
C LYS A 28 0.31 -1.84 -4.10
N ASN A 29 0.56 -3.11 -3.78
CA ASN A 29 -0.52 -4.08 -3.56
C ASN A 29 -1.33 -3.76 -2.30
N LEU A 30 -0.67 -3.41 -1.19
CA LEU A 30 -1.36 -3.00 0.03
C LEU A 30 -2.21 -1.75 -0.18
N PHE A 31 -1.70 -0.76 -0.93
CA PHE A 31 -2.49 0.42 -1.32
C PHE A 31 -3.78 0.01 -2.05
N ASN A 32 -3.67 -0.92 -3.01
CA ASN A 32 -4.83 -1.41 -3.75
C ASN A 32 -5.83 -2.14 -2.85
N VAL A 33 -5.36 -2.94 -1.89
CA VAL A 33 -6.21 -3.61 -0.90
C VAL A 33 -6.95 -2.58 -0.06
N ALA A 34 -6.24 -1.63 0.55
CA ALA A 34 -6.86 -0.60 1.38
C ALA A 34 -7.87 0.25 0.59
N LEU A 35 -7.56 0.61 -0.65
CA LEU A 35 -8.49 1.34 -1.54
C LEU A 35 -9.71 0.49 -1.91
N TYR A 36 -9.53 -0.80 -2.14
CA TYR A 36 -10.62 -1.73 -2.43
C TYR A 36 -11.60 -1.79 -1.26
N GLU A 37 -11.13 -1.97 -0.03
CA GLU A 37 -11.97 -2.01 1.16
C GLU A 37 -12.77 -0.72 1.35
N CYS A 38 -12.14 0.45 1.17
CA CYS A 38 -12.83 1.73 1.20
C CYS A 38 -13.98 1.80 0.18
N ARG A 39 -13.75 1.31 -1.05
CA ARG A 39 -14.76 1.33 -2.12
C ARG A 39 -15.90 0.34 -1.84
N GLN A 40 -15.59 -0.87 -1.39
CA GLN A 40 -16.62 -1.86 -1.03
C GLN A 40 -17.52 -1.32 0.07
N TYR A 41 -16.91 -0.80 1.14
CA TYR A 41 -17.65 -0.21 2.24
C TYR A 41 -18.54 0.96 1.79
N PHE A 42 -18.03 1.85 0.93
CA PHE A 42 -18.84 2.94 0.40
C PHE A 42 -20.02 2.45 -0.44
N PHE A 43 -19.83 1.44 -1.29
CA PHE A 43 -20.93 0.94 -2.11
C PHE A 43 -22.01 0.25 -1.29
N GLN A 44 -21.64 -0.43 -0.21
CA GLN A 44 -22.56 -1.12 0.67
C GLN A 44 -23.26 -0.15 1.65
N GLU A 45 -22.49 0.67 2.35
CA GLU A 45 -22.96 1.46 3.49
C GLU A 45 -23.22 2.94 3.15
N ARG A 46 -22.81 3.39 1.96
CA ARG A 46 -22.83 4.81 1.53
C ARG A 46 -22.09 5.75 2.49
N LYS A 47 -21.08 5.21 3.19
CA LYS A 47 -20.25 5.90 4.17
C LYS A 47 -18.77 5.77 3.84
N ARG A 48 -17.96 6.67 4.41
CA ARG A 48 -16.50 6.57 4.36
C ARG A 48 -16.01 5.54 5.37
N LEU A 49 -15.13 4.64 4.95
CA LEU A 49 -14.40 3.75 5.85
C LEU A 49 -13.24 4.55 6.48
N SER A 50 -13.16 4.60 7.81
CA SER A 50 -12.06 5.28 8.49
C SER A 50 -10.75 4.51 8.36
N TYR A 51 -9.62 5.21 8.48
CA TYR A 51 -8.30 4.60 8.52
C TYR A 51 -8.19 3.48 9.56
N GLU A 52 -8.66 3.71 10.78
CA GLU A 52 -8.60 2.74 11.89
C GLU A 52 -9.40 1.47 11.56
N SER A 53 -10.58 1.63 10.96
CA SER A 53 -11.42 0.51 10.56
C SER A 53 -10.75 -0.29 9.44
N ASN A 54 -10.22 0.40 8.43
CA ASN A 54 -9.51 -0.22 7.32
C ASN A 54 -8.23 -0.94 7.80
N TYR A 55 -7.52 -0.35 8.77
CA TYR A 55 -6.33 -0.94 9.39
C TYR A 55 -6.62 -2.33 9.95
N HIS A 56 -7.73 -2.51 10.68
CA HIS A 56 -8.08 -3.82 11.25
C HIS A 56 -8.28 -4.90 10.17
N ILE A 57 -8.80 -4.52 9.00
CA ILE A 57 -8.97 -5.41 7.85
C ILE A 57 -7.61 -5.71 7.21
N CYS A 58 -6.88 -4.65 6.83
CA CYS A 58 -5.62 -4.76 6.10
C CYS A 58 -4.50 -5.40 6.92
N LYS A 59 -4.51 -5.32 8.25
CA LYS A 59 -3.48 -5.93 9.12
C LYS A 59 -3.37 -7.45 8.92
N MET A 60 -4.48 -8.10 8.53
CA MET A 60 -4.50 -9.54 8.26
C MET A 60 -3.99 -9.89 6.86
N ASN A 61 -3.88 -8.90 5.96
CA ASN A 61 -3.45 -9.10 4.58
C ASN A 61 -1.96 -9.46 4.49
N GLU A 62 -1.60 -10.36 3.58
CA GLU A 62 -0.21 -10.79 3.37
C GLU A 62 0.73 -9.62 3.05
N ASN A 63 0.28 -8.65 2.26
CA ASN A 63 1.13 -7.52 1.85
C ASN A 63 1.47 -6.63 3.05
N TYR A 64 0.54 -6.51 4.00
CA TYR A 64 0.77 -5.81 5.26
C TYR A 64 1.81 -6.57 6.11
N ARG A 65 1.63 -7.89 6.26
CA ARG A 65 2.48 -8.73 7.11
C ARG A 65 3.92 -8.86 6.60
N LEU A 66 4.11 -8.79 5.29
CA LEU A 66 5.44 -8.87 4.64
C LEU A 66 6.16 -7.53 4.60
N LEU A 67 5.45 -6.41 4.75
CA LEU A 67 6.05 -5.08 4.85
C LEU A 67 6.45 -4.78 6.29
N ASN A 68 7.41 -3.86 6.44
CA ASN A 68 7.63 -3.20 7.71
C ASN A 68 6.34 -2.47 8.14
N THR A 69 5.95 -2.64 9.41
CA THR A 69 4.72 -2.11 9.99
C THR A 69 4.53 -0.61 9.75
N ASP A 70 5.58 0.19 9.88
CA ASP A 70 5.48 1.65 9.73
C ASP A 70 5.23 2.03 8.27
N ILE A 71 5.92 1.38 7.33
CA ILE A 71 5.72 1.58 5.90
C ILE A 71 4.32 1.13 5.48
N ALA A 72 3.87 -0.03 5.97
CA ALA A 72 2.52 -0.53 5.70
C ALA A 72 1.45 0.46 6.18
N GLN A 73 1.59 1.00 7.38
CA GLN A 73 0.69 2.02 7.91
C GLN A 73 0.73 3.33 7.11
N GLN A 74 1.92 3.79 6.70
CA GLN A 74 2.04 4.99 5.86
C GLN A 74 1.35 4.79 4.51
N THR A 75 1.55 3.65 3.85
CA THR A 75 0.86 3.29 2.60
C THR A 75 -0.65 3.36 2.76
N MET A 76 -1.19 2.81 3.84
CA MET A 76 -2.63 2.91 4.13
C MET A 76 -3.09 4.35 4.39
N ARG A 77 -2.29 5.17 5.07
CA ARG A 77 -2.62 6.59 5.29
C ARG A 77 -2.66 7.39 3.99
N VAL A 78 -1.90 6.99 2.95
CA VAL A 78 -2.00 7.64 1.62
C VAL A 78 -3.37 7.42 0.98
N VAL A 79 -4.03 6.29 1.24
CA VAL A 79 -5.41 6.06 0.76
C VAL A 79 -6.42 6.97 1.47
N ASP A 80 -6.15 7.35 2.71
CA ASP A 80 -7.04 8.17 3.54
C ASP A 80 -6.84 9.69 3.37
N ARG A 81 -5.77 10.11 2.67
CA ARG A 81 -5.49 11.52 2.34
C ARG A 81 -6.53 12.10 1.38
#